data_AF-A0AB36TGA2-F1
#
_entry.id   AF-A0AB36TGA2-F1
#
_cell.length_a   1.000
_cell.length_b   1.000
_cell.length_c   1.000
_cell.angle_alpha   90.00
_cell.angle_beta   90.00
_cell.angle_gamma   90.00
#
_symmetry.space_group_name_H-M   'P 1'
#
loop_
_entity.id
_entity.type
_entity.pdbx_description
1 polymer ?
#
loop_
_entity_poly.entity_id
_entity_poly.type
_entity_poly.pdbx_seq_one_letter_code
_entity_poly.pdbx_strand_id
1 'polypeptide(L)'
;MKIKRRDSADILNALAGGVVPKRGLQYIMVGREAEMKQIREELRDIRENGNSMIRFFIGTYGTGKSFMQNFIRQVALEEGFVVTNADFTPHRRLYGSDNQALALYNELIKNLSTKSAPQGNALPIILDQ
;
A
#
# COMPACT_ATOMS: atom_id res chain seq x y z
N MET A 1 3.66 -23.59 -10.45
CA MET A 1 2.94 -22.31 -10.25
C MET A 1 3.03 -21.49 -11.54
N LYS A 2 1.93 -21.00 -12.12
CA LYS A 2 1.95 -20.22 -13.39
C LYS A 2 1.81 -18.73 -13.08
N ILE A 3 2.89 -17.96 -13.19
CA ILE A 3 2.91 -16.52 -12.94
C ILE A 3 2.49 -15.79 -14.23
N LYS A 4 1.64 -14.76 -14.13
CA LYS A 4 1.26 -13.94 -15.28
C LYS A 4 2.47 -13.16 -15.78
N ARG A 5 2.65 -13.05 -17.11
CA ARG A 5 3.78 -12.35 -17.74
C ARG A 5 4.00 -10.92 -17.21
N ARG A 6 2.91 -10.19 -16.94
CA ARG A 6 2.99 -8.83 -16.36
C ARG A 6 3.54 -8.82 -14.95
N ASP A 7 3.13 -9.77 -14.11
CA ASP A 7 3.59 -9.85 -12.73
C ASP A 7 5.06 -10.30 -12.69
N SER A 8 5.46 -11.25 -13.55
CA SER A 8 6.87 -11.64 -13.71
C SER A 8 7.77 -10.48 -14.15
N ALA A 9 7.32 -9.67 -15.11
CA ALA A 9 8.09 -8.51 -15.58
C ALA A 9 8.27 -7.45 -14.48
N ASP A 10 7.22 -7.16 -13.72
CA ASP A 10 7.27 -6.19 -12.61
C ASP A 10 8.21 -6.67 -11.50
N ILE A 11 8.14 -7.96 -11.14
CA ILE A 11 9.06 -8.58 -10.17
C ILE A 11 10.51 -8.44 -10.62
N LEU A 12 10.83 -8.84 -11.85
CA LEU A 12 12.22 -8.81 -12.35
C LEU A 12 12.78 -7.40 -12.41
N ASN A 13 11.99 -6.43 -12.91
CA ASN A 13 12.42 -5.04 -12.99
C ASN A 13 12.64 -4.43 -11.60
N ALA A 14 11.74 -4.70 -10.65
CA ALA A 14 11.86 -4.18 -9.29
C ALA A 14 13.09 -4.74 -8.57
N LEU A 15 13.29 -6.07 -8.65
CA LEU A 15 14.45 -6.73 -8.05
C LEU A 15 15.77 -6.26 -8.67
N ALA A 16 15.83 -6.10 -9.99
CA ALA A 16 17.01 -5.55 -10.67
C ALA A 16 17.33 -4.11 -10.22
N GLY A 17 16.31 -3.32 -9.90
CA GLY A 17 16.47 -1.96 -9.37
C GLY A 17 16.65 -1.87 -7.85
N GLY A 18 16.64 -3.00 -7.13
CA GLY A 18 16.71 -3.02 -5.66
C GLY A 18 15.47 -2.44 -4.97
N VAL A 19 14.33 -2.43 -5.65
CA VAL A 19 13.05 -1.89 -5.15
C VAL A 19 11.99 -2.98 -5.00
N VAL A 20 10.92 -2.65 -4.29
CA VAL A 20 9.80 -3.58 -4.07
C VAL A 20 8.87 -3.58 -5.28
N PRO A 21 8.47 -4.74 -5.83
CA PRO A 21 7.54 -4.79 -6.94
C PRO A 21 6.15 -4.33 -6.51
N LYS A 22 5.42 -3.69 -7.44
CA LYS A 22 4.04 -3.23 -7.21
C LYS A 22 3.04 -4.37 -7.39
N ARG A 23 3.42 -5.42 -8.11
CA ARG A 23 2.61 -6.59 -8.44
C ARG A 23 3.36 -7.87 -8.16
N GLY A 24 2.63 -8.93 -7.82
CA GLY A 24 3.24 -10.26 -7.68
C GLY A 24 4.11 -10.40 -6.44
N LEU A 25 3.97 -9.51 -5.44
CA LEU A 25 4.72 -9.57 -4.19
C LEU A 25 4.52 -10.91 -3.47
N GLN A 26 3.33 -11.49 -3.57
CA GLN A 26 2.98 -12.79 -3.01
C GLN A 26 3.82 -13.95 -3.55
N TYR A 27 4.47 -13.79 -4.71
CA TYR A 27 5.31 -14.83 -5.31
C TYR A 27 6.74 -14.83 -4.80
N ILE A 28 7.20 -13.73 -4.18
CA ILE A 28 8.57 -13.57 -3.69
C ILE A 28 8.64 -13.42 -2.17
N MET A 29 7.49 -13.40 -1.48
CA MET A 29 7.42 -13.33 -0.04
C MET A 29 7.85 -14.65 0.59
N VAL A 30 8.77 -14.58 1.56
CA VAL A 30 9.27 -15.75 2.29
C VAL A 30 9.22 -15.47 3.80
N GLY A 31 8.69 -16.42 4.57
CA GLY A 31 8.79 -16.41 6.04
C GLY A 31 7.96 -15.34 6.77
N ARG A 32 6.90 -14.80 6.13
CA ARG A 32 6.05 -13.74 6.69
C ARG A 32 4.59 -14.16 6.90
N GLU A 33 4.33 -15.46 7.01
CA GLU A 33 2.97 -16.02 7.05
C GLU A 33 2.20 -15.53 8.28
N ALA A 34 2.86 -15.38 9.43
CA ALA A 34 2.26 -14.88 10.66
C ALA A 34 1.80 -13.42 10.51
N GLU A 35 2.67 -12.55 9.97
CA GLU A 35 2.31 -11.15 9.71
C GLU A 35 1.19 -11.04 8.68
N MET A 36 1.20 -11.88 7.64
CA MET A 36 0.12 -11.93 6.65
C MET A 36 -1.22 -12.25 7.29
N LYS A 37 -1.25 -13.31 8.10
CA LYS A 37 -2.46 -13.77 8.79
C LYS A 37 -3.01 -12.65 9.68
N GLN A 38 -2.14 -12.03 10.47
CA GLN A 38 -2.52 -10.94 11.37
C GLN A 38 -3.10 -9.74 10.59
N ILE A 39 -2.45 -9.29 9.51
CA ILE A 39 -2.94 -8.16 8.70
C ILE A 39 -4.33 -8.46 8.12
N ARG A 40 -4.58 -9.69 7.66
CA ARG A 40 -5.90 -10.09 7.13
C ARG A 40 -6.96 -10.11 8.21
N GLU A 41 -6.63 -10.63 9.39
CA GLU A 41 -7.55 -10.64 10.54
C GLU A 41 -7.91 -9.22 10.98
N GLU A 42 -6.95 -8.30 11.00
CA GLU A 42 -7.18 -6.89 11.32
C GLU A 42 -8.03 -6.18 10.29
N LEU A 43 -7.76 -6.37 8.99
CA LEU A 43 -8.59 -5.81 7.93
C LEU A 43 -10.02 -6.36 7.98
N ARG A 44 -10.18 -7.65 8.30
CA ARG A 44 -11.48 -8.27 8.50
C ARG A 44 -12.24 -7.65 9.66
N ASP A 45 -11.58 -7.46 10.79
CA ASP A 45 -12.15 -6.82 11.99
C ASP A 45 -12.60 -5.38 11.71
N ILE A 46 -11.80 -4.59 11.00
CA ILE A 46 -12.18 -3.25 10.54
C ILE A 46 -13.45 -3.29 9.69
N ARG A 47 -13.56 -4.25 8.77
CA ARG A 47 -14.73 -4.40 7.88
C ARG A 47 -15.99 -4.83 8.63
N GLU A 48 -15.87 -5.78 9.55
CA GLU A 48 -17.02 -6.42 10.21
C GLU A 48 -17.50 -5.63 11.44
N ASN A 49 -16.58 -5.01 12.19
CA ASN A 49 -16.88 -4.36 13.47
C ASN A 49 -16.74 -2.83 13.43
N GLY A 50 -16.25 -2.25 12.33
CA GLY A 50 -16.10 -0.79 12.19
C GLY A 50 -14.96 -0.19 13.01
N ASN A 51 -14.01 -1.02 13.46
CA ASN A 51 -12.87 -0.59 14.25
C ASN A 51 -11.88 0.27 13.44
N SER A 52 -11.08 1.07 14.13
CA SER A 52 -9.98 1.85 13.54
C SER A 52 -8.65 1.42 14.16
N MET A 53 -7.58 1.40 13.36
CA MET A 53 -6.27 0.94 13.80
C MET A 53 -5.16 1.82 13.24
N ILE A 54 -4.11 2.04 14.05
CA ILE A 54 -2.86 2.68 13.65
C ILE A 54 -1.71 1.73 13.97
N ARG A 55 -0.79 1.56 13.02
CA ARG A 55 0.39 0.68 13.17
C ARG A 55 1.68 1.44 12.86
N PHE A 56 2.71 1.20 13.67
CA PHE A 56 4.05 1.73 13.49
C PHE A 56 5.03 0.60 13.19
N PHE A 57 5.67 0.65 12.02
CA PHE A 57 6.74 -0.28 11.64
C PHE A 57 8.10 0.39 11.87
N ILE A 58 8.81 -0.01 12.92
CA ILE A 58 10.11 0.58 13.33
C ILE A 58 11.23 -0.42 13.08
N GLY A 59 12.38 0.05 12.58
CA GLY A 59 13.56 -0.78 12.35
C GLY A 59 14.59 -0.12 11.46
N THR A 60 15.77 -0.73 11.32
CA THR A 60 16.89 -0.21 10.50
C THR A 60 16.58 -0.22 8.99
N TYR A 61 17.32 0.55 8.20
CA TYR A 61 17.19 0.53 6.74
C TYR A 61 17.44 -0.90 6.19
N GLY A 62 16.68 -1.29 5.16
CA GLY A 62 16.79 -2.63 4.55
C GLY A 62 16.04 -3.76 5.26
N THR A 63 15.39 -3.53 6.41
CA THR A 63 14.66 -4.60 7.13
C THR A 63 13.31 -5.00 6.52
N GLY A 64 12.92 -4.42 5.38
CA GLY A 64 11.66 -4.73 4.69
C GLY A 64 10.44 -3.93 5.14
N LYS A 65 10.60 -2.75 5.74
CA LYS A 65 9.46 -1.88 6.10
C LYS A 65 8.62 -1.44 4.89
N SER A 66 9.27 -0.95 3.83
CA SER A 66 8.59 -0.58 2.58
C SER A 66 7.97 -1.79 1.88
N PHE A 67 8.57 -2.97 2.07
CA PHE A 67 7.99 -4.23 1.62
C PHE A 67 6.67 -4.52 2.36
N MET A 68 6.66 -4.39 3.70
CA MET A 68 5.44 -4.58 4.49
C MET A 68 4.34 -3.57 4.15
N GLN A 69 4.66 -2.30 3.92
CA GLN A 69 3.69 -1.30 3.47
C GLN A 69 3.04 -1.68 2.13
N ASN A 70 3.85 -2.09 1.14
CA ASN A 70 3.34 -2.54 -0.17
C ASN A 70 2.52 -3.82 -0.04
N PHE A 71 2.91 -4.72 0.86
CA PHE A 71 2.15 -5.93 1.12
C PHE A 71 0.76 -5.63 1.71
N ILE A 72 0.69 -4.79 2.75
CA ILE A 72 -0.59 -4.36 3.34
C ILE A 72 -1.48 -3.72 2.28
N ARG A 73 -0.91 -2.84 1.45
CA ARG A 73 -1.63 -2.25 0.31
C ARG A 73 -2.21 -3.33 -0.60
N GLN A 74 -1.43 -4.33 -0.99
CA GLN A 74 -1.90 -5.37 -1.90
C GLN A 74 -3.05 -6.17 -1.28
N VAL A 75 -2.92 -6.61 -0.03
CA VAL A 75 -3.97 -7.37 0.67
C VAL A 75 -5.23 -6.52 0.83
N ALA A 76 -5.11 -5.27 1.26
CA ALA A 76 -6.24 -4.37 1.43
C ALA A 76 -7.00 -4.14 0.12
N LEU A 77 -6.29 -3.95 -1.01
CA LEU A 77 -6.92 -3.86 -2.34
C LEU A 77 -7.61 -5.17 -2.75
N GLU A 78 -7.02 -6.33 -2.43
CA GLU A 78 -7.64 -7.63 -2.72
C GLU A 78 -8.94 -7.85 -1.94
N GLU A 79 -8.97 -7.40 -0.68
CA GLU A 79 -10.13 -7.40 0.24
C GLU A 79 -11.17 -6.30 -0.07
N GLY A 80 -10.90 -5.42 -1.04
CA GLY A 80 -11.85 -4.40 -1.50
C GLY A 80 -11.77 -3.05 -0.79
N PHE A 81 -10.74 -2.80 0.01
CA PHE A 81 -10.52 -1.50 0.62
C PHE A 81 -10.08 -0.45 -0.41
N VAL A 82 -10.39 0.81 -0.12
CA VAL A 82 -9.76 1.96 -0.75
C VAL A 82 -8.45 2.24 0.00
N VAL A 83 -7.34 2.31 -0.73
CA VAL A 83 -6.01 2.50 -0.15
C VAL A 83 -5.39 3.78 -0.71
N THR A 84 -4.67 4.51 0.13
CA THR A 84 -3.80 5.60 -0.30
C THR A 84 -2.45 5.51 0.40
N ASN A 85 -1.43 6.12 -0.19
CA ASN A 85 -0.08 6.19 0.36
C ASN A 85 0.57 7.52 -0.05
N ALA A 86 1.43 8.04 0.82
CA ALA A 86 2.24 9.22 0.55
C ALA A 86 3.54 9.15 1.37
N ASP A 87 4.60 9.73 0.82
CA ASP A 87 5.86 9.90 1.53
C ASP A 87 5.88 11.26 2.24
N PHE A 88 6.41 11.27 3.47
CA PHE A 88 6.68 12.51 4.17
C PHE A 88 7.98 13.13 3.66
N THR A 89 7.89 14.40 3.28
CA THR A 89 9.01 15.20 2.77
C THR A 89 8.98 16.56 3.45
N PRO A 90 10.03 17.41 3.31
CA PRO A 90 9.97 18.78 3.82
C PRO A 90 8.76 19.59 3.36
N HIS A 91 8.25 19.32 2.16
CA HIS A 91 7.11 20.02 1.56
C HIS A 91 5.77 19.28 1.72
N ARG A 92 5.76 18.06 2.26
CA ARG A 92 4.56 17.24 2.52
C ARG A 92 4.64 16.64 3.92
N ARG A 93 3.97 17.28 4.87
CA ARG A 93 3.99 16.93 6.30
C ARG A 93 2.59 16.99 6.86
N LEU A 94 2.38 16.39 8.03
CA LEU A 94 1.09 16.41 8.73
C LEU A 94 0.72 17.80 9.29
N TYR A 95 1.67 18.74 9.32
CA TYR A 95 1.51 20.09 9.87
C TYR A 95 2.35 21.09 9.07
N GLY A 96 2.04 22.39 9.22
CA GLY A 96 2.79 23.49 8.63
C GLY A 96 1.91 24.69 8.32
N SER A 97 2.50 25.88 8.23
CA SER A 97 1.81 27.13 7.86
C SER A 97 1.87 27.44 6.36
N ASP A 98 2.74 26.76 5.62
CA ASP A 98 2.99 27.00 4.19
C ASP A 98 2.38 25.89 3.32
N ASN A 99 1.09 25.61 3.50
CA ASN A 99 0.31 24.61 2.74
C ASN A 99 0.90 23.17 2.71
N GLN A 100 1.88 22.84 3.55
CA GLN A 100 2.53 21.52 3.57
C GLN A 100 1.55 20.38 3.90
N ALA A 101 0.60 20.65 4.81
CA ALA A 101 -0.49 19.73 5.13
C ALA A 101 -1.47 19.56 3.98
N LEU A 102 -1.79 20.66 3.27
CA LEU A 102 -2.63 20.62 2.08
C LEU A 102 -1.95 19.85 0.93
N ALA A 103 -0.64 20.03 0.76
CA ALA A 103 0.14 19.29 -0.23
C ALA A 103 0.14 17.77 0.05
N LEU A 104 0.24 17.37 1.32
CA LEU A 104 0.09 15.97 1.72
C LEU A 104 -1.33 15.45 1.45
N TYR A 105 -2.36 16.22 1.81
CA TYR A 105 -3.75 15.85 1.55
C TYR A 105 -4.00 15.64 0.05
N ASN A 106 -3.57 16.58 -0.79
CA ASN A 106 -3.69 16.48 -2.25
C ASN A 106 -2.99 15.24 -2.80
N GLU A 107 -1.80 14.91 -2.29
CA GLU A 107 -1.08 13.70 -2.67
C GLU A 107 -1.85 12.43 -2.26
N LEU A 108 -2.41 12.39 -1.05
CA LEU A 108 -3.22 11.26 -0.58
C LEU A 108 -4.47 11.06 -1.44
N ILE A 109 -5.18 12.14 -1.79
CA ILE A 109 -6.37 12.06 -2.64
C ILE A 109 -5.99 11.58 -4.06
N LYS A 110 -4.92 12.13 -4.62
CA LYS A 110 -4.39 11.72 -5.93
C LYS A 110 -3.98 10.24 -5.95
N ASN A 111 -3.43 9.73 -4.86
CA ASN A 111 -2.95 8.35 -4.76
C ASN A 111 -4.02 7.35 -4.33
N LEU A 112 -5.27 7.77 -4.12
CA LEU A 112 -6.39 6.86 -3.84
C LEU A 112 -6.46 5.76 -4.90
N SER A 113 -6.48 4.51 -4.45
CA SER A 113 -6.43 3.31 -5.27
C SER A 113 -7.51 2.34 -4.82
N THR A 114 -8.08 1.63 -5.79
CA THR A 114 -9.06 0.55 -5.58
C THR A 114 -8.60 -0.71 -6.30
N LYS A 115 -9.30 -1.82 -6.08
CA LYS A 115 -9.02 -3.08 -6.79
C LYS A 115 -9.08 -2.93 -8.32
N SER A 116 -9.99 -2.08 -8.83
CA SER A 116 -10.15 -1.80 -10.26
C SER A 116 -9.17 -0.75 -10.78
N ALA A 117 -8.73 0.19 -9.93
CA ALA A 117 -7.73 1.21 -10.25
C ALA A 117 -6.56 1.19 -9.26
N PRO A 118 -5.65 0.21 -9.35
CA PRO A 118 -4.56 0.04 -8.37
C PRO A 118 -3.44 1.08 -8.50
N GLN A 119 -3.43 1.90 -9.56
CA GLN A 119 -2.36 2.84 -9.89
C GLN A 119 -2.57 4.27 -9.36
N GLY A 120 -3.64 4.51 -8.59
CA GLY A 120 -4.01 5.85 -8.10
C GLY A 120 -5.17 6.47 -8.89
N ASN A 121 -5.51 7.71 -8.55
CA ASN A 121 -6.61 8.52 -9.11
C ASN A 121 -7.95 7.79 -9.15
N ALA A 122 -8.24 6.96 -8.15
CA ALA A 122 -9.49 6.20 -8.10
C ALA A 122 -10.70 7.04 -7.63
N LEU A 123 -10.50 8.29 -7.19
CA LEU A 123 -11.59 9.11 -6.65
C LEU A 123 -12.77 9.28 -7.63
N PRO A 124 -12.58 9.60 -8.92
CA PRO A 124 -13.71 9.69 -9.85
C PRO A 124 -14.47 8.37 -9.97
N ILE A 125 -13.76 7.25 -10.03
CA ILE A 125 -14.35 5.90 -10.09
C ILE A 125 -15.19 5.59 -8.85
N ILE A 126 -14.80 6.10 -7.69
CA ILE A 126 -15.55 5.92 -6.43
C ILE A 126 -16.81 6.79 -6.43
N LEU A 127 -16.76 8.00 -7.00
CA LEU A 127 -17.88 8.94 -7.04
C LEU A 127 -18.90 8.63 -8.13
N ASP A 128 -18.48 7.98 -9.21
CA ASP A 128 -19.33 7.58 -10.34
C ASP A 128 -20.15 6.29 -10.06
N GLN A 129 -20.00 5.68 -8.87
CA GLN A 129 -20.77 4.52 -8.41
C GLN A 129 -22.00 4.94 -7.59
#